data_AF-A0A914PT05-F1
#
_entry.id   AF-A0A914PT05-F1
#
_cell.length_a   1.000
_cell.length_b   1.000
_cell.length_c   1.000
_cell.angle_alpha   90.00
_cell.angle_beta   90.00
_cell.angle_gamma   90.00
#
_symmetry.space_group_name_H-M   'P 1'
#
loop_
_entity.id
_entity.type
_entity.pdbx_description
1 polymer ?
#
loop_
_entity_poly.entity_id
_entity_poly.type
_entity_poly.pdbx_seq_one_letter_code
_entity_poly.pdbx_strand_id
1 'polypeptide(L)'
;MKLLISVIILTFVAVGVFGKTWDASNFPNPTKRGECIVEKNAYLCDPDMLISPSGREKVVKALNALEKNSRNQSANSFCDKKGVTAAIAAGKEFKGTQKDLDGIASDLYKKWKLDSECEKSFVLVRSGTSGDAKYAVEAGKEIPMTKREIQKLFKKKSPSLLESVLKVIEAVEKKAQEPKGAKKGLLSKILG
;
A
#
# COMPACT_ATOMS: atom_id res chain seq x y z
N MET A 1 41.16 -6.13 -44.00
CA MET A 1 39.93 -5.31 -43.86
C MET A 1 38.69 -6.08 -43.38
N LYS A 2 38.57 -7.41 -43.61
CA LYS A 2 37.45 -8.23 -43.08
C LYS A 2 37.55 -8.56 -41.57
N LEU A 3 38.75 -8.56 -40.99
CA LEU A 3 38.97 -8.86 -39.56
C LEU A 3 38.64 -7.71 -38.60
N LEU A 4 38.65 -6.46 -39.08
CA LEU A 4 38.34 -5.28 -38.24
C LEU A 4 36.83 -5.07 -38.07
N ILE A 5 36.01 -5.61 -38.98
CA ILE A 5 34.55 -5.48 -38.94
C ILE A 5 33.93 -6.46 -37.92
N SER A 6 34.60 -7.59 -37.66
CA SER A 6 34.11 -8.62 -36.73
C SER A 6 34.25 -8.23 -35.25
N VAL A 7 35.16 -7.32 -34.90
CA VAL A 7 35.39 -6.88 -33.51
C VAL A 7 34.37 -5.82 -33.07
N ILE A 8 33.85 -5.01 -34.01
CA ILE A 8 32.90 -3.94 -33.71
C ILE A 8 31.49 -4.49 -33.41
N ILE A 9 31.12 -5.64 -33.99
CA ILE A 9 29.80 -6.28 -33.77
C ILE A 9 29.69 -6.96 -32.39
N LEU A 10 30.82 -7.38 -31.79
CA LEU A 10 30.80 -8.02 -30.46
C LEU A 10 30.83 -7.02 -29.30
N THR A 11 30.95 -5.72 -29.57
CA THR A 11 31.01 -4.68 -28.53
C THR A 11 29.68 -3.95 -28.33
N PHE A 12 28.66 -4.25 -29.14
CA PHE A 12 27.34 -3.66 -29.04
C PHE A 12 26.39 -4.59 -28.28
N VAL A 13 25.67 -4.01 -27.31
CA VAL A 13 24.53 -4.59 -26.55
C VAL A 13 24.89 -5.39 -25.29
N ALA A 14 25.76 -4.84 -24.43
CA ALA A 14 25.59 -4.98 -22.99
C ALA A 14 24.99 -3.68 -22.40
N VAL A 15 23.97 -3.12 -23.06
CA VAL A 15 23.15 -2.07 -22.43
C VAL A 15 22.17 -2.82 -21.52
N GLY A 16 22.62 -3.13 -20.30
CA GLY A 16 21.74 -3.64 -19.27
C GLY A 16 20.54 -2.70 -19.16
N VAL A 17 19.34 -3.21 -19.39
CA VAL A 17 18.10 -2.53 -19.03
C VAL A 17 18.09 -2.48 -17.50
N PHE A 18 18.76 -1.50 -16.91
CA PHE A 18 18.66 -1.22 -15.49
C PHE A 18 17.23 -0.73 -15.24
N GLY A 19 16.34 -1.67 -14.91
CA GLY A 19 15.03 -1.34 -14.39
C GLY A 19 15.19 -0.39 -13.20
N LYS A 20 14.38 0.66 -13.14
CA LYS A 20 14.40 1.59 -12.01
C LYS A 20 13.96 0.83 -10.76
N THR A 21 14.88 0.62 -9.83
CA THR A 21 14.57 0.01 -8.54
C THR A 21 14.13 1.08 -7.54
N TRP A 22 13.00 0.83 -6.88
CA TRP A 22 12.39 1.76 -5.93
C TRP A 22 12.87 1.57 -4.49
N ASP A 23 12.94 2.66 -3.76
CA ASP A 23 13.06 2.70 -2.30
C ASP A 23 12.32 3.93 -1.77
N ALA A 24 12.29 4.14 -0.45
CA ALA A 24 11.57 5.26 0.14
C ALA A 24 12.11 6.64 -0.27
N SER A 25 13.39 6.74 -0.68
CA SER A 25 13.99 8.01 -1.09
C SER A 25 13.51 8.44 -2.48
N ASN A 26 13.40 7.50 -3.42
CA ASN A 26 13.12 7.79 -4.83
C ASN A 26 11.67 7.48 -5.28
N PHE A 27 10.87 6.81 -4.44
CA PHE A 27 9.47 6.53 -4.75
C PHE A 27 8.61 7.79 -4.59
N PRO A 28 7.66 8.05 -5.52
CA PRO A 28 6.85 9.26 -5.52
C PRO A 28 5.90 9.35 -4.32
N ASN A 29 5.55 10.57 -3.93
CA ASN A 29 4.72 10.84 -2.76
C ASN A 29 3.27 11.25 -3.14
N PRO A 30 2.24 10.48 -2.74
CA PRO A 30 0.84 10.81 -3.06
C PRO A 30 0.34 12.06 -2.34
N THR A 31 1.02 12.52 -1.29
CA THR A 31 0.65 13.76 -0.58
C THR A 31 1.23 15.01 -1.23
N LYS A 32 2.08 14.84 -2.25
CA LYS A 32 2.63 15.93 -3.05
C LYS A 32 1.99 15.96 -4.43
N ARG A 33 1.63 17.16 -4.89
CA ARG A 33 0.98 17.36 -6.18
C ARG A 33 1.93 16.99 -7.32
N GLY A 34 1.47 16.13 -8.23
CA GLY A 34 2.16 15.82 -9.48
C GLY A 34 3.27 14.77 -9.39
N GLU A 35 3.50 14.16 -8.22
CA GLU A 35 4.49 13.08 -8.11
C GLU A 35 3.91 11.71 -8.52
N CYS A 36 2.59 11.51 -8.43
CA CYS A 36 1.92 10.26 -8.81
C CYS A 36 0.98 10.47 -10.00
N ILE A 37 0.75 9.40 -10.79
CA ILE A 37 0.01 9.44 -12.06
C ILE A 37 -1.50 9.73 -11.87
N VAL A 38 -2.04 9.44 -10.69
CA VAL A 38 -3.46 9.66 -10.38
C VAL A 38 -3.76 11.14 -10.11
N GLU A 39 -5.00 11.55 -10.40
CA GLU A 39 -5.48 12.90 -10.12
C GLU A 39 -5.52 13.22 -8.61
N LYS A 40 -5.72 14.50 -8.28
CA LYS A 40 -5.63 15.06 -6.92
C LYS A 40 -6.45 14.25 -5.89
N ASN A 41 -5.93 14.19 -4.67
CA ASN A 41 -6.53 13.57 -3.47
C ASN A 41 -6.61 12.04 -3.49
N ALA A 42 -5.91 11.37 -4.39
CA ALA A 42 -5.76 9.93 -4.40
C ALA A 42 -4.46 9.50 -3.71
N TYR A 43 -4.57 8.70 -2.65
CA TYR A 43 -3.43 8.10 -1.98
C TYR A 43 -2.94 6.82 -2.70
N LEU A 44 -2.72 6.90 -4.02
CA LEU A 44 -2.25 5.80 -4.84
C LEU A 44 -1.05 6.25 -5.69
N CYS A 45 0.06 5.54 -5.59
CA CYS A 45 1.22 5.76 -6.44
C CYS A 45 1.58 4.45 -7.14
N ASP A 46 1.46 4.46 -8.46
CA ASP A 46 1.75 3.35 -9.36
C ASP A 46 2.60 3.86 -10.55
N PRO A 47 3.86 4.30 -10.31
CA PRO A 47 4.70 4.90 -11.34
C PRO A 47 5.05 3.95 -12.50
N ASP A 48 5.00 2.63 -12.26
CA ASP A 48 5.31 1.61 -13.26
C ASP A 48 4.08 1.11 -14.03
N MET A 49 2.91 1.71 -13.78
CA MET A 49 1.63 1.39 -14.43
C MET A 49 1.24 -0.09 -14.29
N LEU A 50 1.42 -0.65 -13.10
CA LEU A 50 1.01 -2.02 -12.77
C LEU A 50 -0.52 -2.18 -12.73
N ILE A 51 -1.25 -1.08 -12.54
CA ILE A 51 -2.70 -1.02 -12.52
C ILE A 51 -3.18 -0.28 -13.78
N SER A 52 -4.13 -0.90 -14.48
CA SER A 52 -4.82 -0.26 -15.61
C SER A 52 -5.48 1.06 -15.18
N PRO A 53 -5.74 2.00 -16.11
CA PRO A 53 -6.44 3.24 -15.80
C PRO A 53 -7.76 3.03 -15.04
N SER A 54 -8.60 2.11 -15.51
CA SER A 54 -9.87 1.76 -14.85
C SER A 54 -9.66 1.07 -13.49
N GLY A 55 -8.59 0.30 -13.32
CA GLY A 55 -8.22 -0.27 -12.03
C GLY A 55 -7.79 0.79 -11.03
N ARG A 56 -7.05 1.82 -11.47
CA ARG A 56 -6.65 2.95 -10.62
C ARG A 56 -7.87 3.71 -10.11
N GLU A 57 -8.83 3.98 -10.98
CA GLU A 57 -10.11 4.60 -10.58
C GLU A 57 -10.84 3.78 -9.51
N LYS A 58 -10.88 2.45 -9.66
CA LYS A 58 -11.50 1.55 -8.67
C LYS A 58 -10.78 1.61 -7.32
N VAL A 59 -9.44 1.60 -7.33
CA VAL A 59 -8.65 1.73 -6.10
C VAL A 59 -8.90 3.08 -5.44
N VAL A 60 -8.87 4.19 -6.20
CA VAL A 60 -9.13 5.53 -5.65
C VAL A 60 -10.52 5.63 -5.05
N LYS A 61 -11.55 5.12 -5.73
CA LYS A 61 -12.92 5.05 -5.19
C LYS A 61 -12.97 4.25 -3.88
N ALA A 62 -12.28 3.11 -3.81
CA ALA A 62 -12.23 2.29 -2.61
C ALA A 62 -11.48 2.97 -1.45
N LEU A 63 -10.38 3.68 -1.71
CA LEU A 63 -9.65 4.44 -0.69
C LEU A 63 -10.52 5.56 -0.11
N ASN A 64 -11.25 6.28 -0.96
CA ASN A 64 -12.18 7.33 -0.52
C ASN A 64 -13.36 6.75 0.26
N ALA A 65 -13.89 5.60 -0.19
CA ALA A 65 -14.96 4.89 0.51
C ALA A 65 -14.50 4.41 1.89
N LEU A 66 -13.29 3.87 2.02
CA LEU A 66 -12.71 3.46 3.30
C LEU A 66 -12.73 4.62 4.30
N GLU A 67 -12.19 5.77 3.93
CA GLU A 67 -12.13 6.92 4.83
C GLU A 67 -13.52 7.39 5.24
N LYS A 68 -14.50 7.35 4.33
CA LYS A 68 -15.88 7.73 4.62
C LYS A 68 -16.59 6.73 5.53
N ASN A 69 -16.51 5.44 5.19
CA ASN A 69 -17.32 4.38 5.78
C ASN A 69 -16.78 3.88 7.12
N SER A 70 -15.51 4.16 7.42
CA SER A 70 -14.89 3.84 8.71
C SER A 70 -14.97 4.99 9.73
N ARG A 71 -15.64 6.11 9.40
CA ARG A 71 -15.88 7.21 10.35
C ARG A 71 -16.86 6.79 11.43
N ASN A 72 -16.57 7.16 12.68
CA ASN A 72 -17.50 7.03 13.80
C ASN A 72 -18.16 8.38 14.10
N GLN A 73 -19.24 8.70 13.39
CA GLN A 73 -19.92 10.01 13.51
C GLN A 73 -20.43 10.29 14.93
N SER A 74 -20.71 9.24 15.71
CA SER A 74 -21.24 9.33 17.06
C SER A 74 -20.17 9.54 18.14
N ALA A 75 -18.89 9.53 17.79
CA ALA A 75 -17.83 9.71 18.77
C ALA A 75 -17.69 11.18 19.23
N ASN A 76 -16.98 11.41 20.33
CA ASN A 76 -16.85 12.75 20.92
C ASN A 76 -15.60 13.50 20.45
N SER A 77 -14.47 12.81 20.27
CA SER A 77 -13.21 13.43 19.86
C SER A 77 -13.05 13.47 18.34
N PHE A 78 -12.24 14.42 17.85
CA PHE A 78 -11.88 14.50 16.43
C PHE A 78 -11.26 13.19 15.94
N CYS A 79 -10.26 12.68 16.67
CA CYS A 79 -9.58 11.45 16.29
C CYS A 79 -10.49 10.23 16.36
N ASP A 80 -11.44 10.14 17.30
CA ASP A 80 -12.39 9.02 17.31
C ASP A 80 -13.36 9.07 16.13
N LYS A 81 -13.80 10.27 15.71
CA LYS A 81 -14.69 10.45 14.54
C LYS A 81 -13.99 10.12 13.23
N LYS A 82 -12.69 10.43 13.13
CA LYS A 82 -11.88 10.25 11.93
C LYS A 82 -11.91 8.81 11.44
N GLY A 83 -12.13 8.63 10.14
CA GLY A 83 -12.03 7.34 9.46
C GLY A 83 -10.58 6.97 9.17
N VAL A 84 -10.38 5.75 8.71
CA VAL A 84 -9.06 5.22 8.34
C VAL A 84 -8.63 5.78 6.99
N THR A 85 -7.45 6.40 6.93
CA THR A 85 -6.81 6.84 5.69
C THR A 85 -5.80 5.79 5.22
N ALA A 86 -5.88 5.35 3.97
CA ALA A 86 -4.95 4.37 3.42
C ALA A 86 -4.18 4.94 2.23
N ALA A 87 -2.92 4.53 2.06
CA ALA A 87 -2.16 4.81 0.85
C ALA A 87 -1.52 3.56 0.26
N ILE A 88 -1.41 3.52 -1.08
CA ILE A 88 -0.91 2.38 -1.84
C ILE A 88 0.34 2.79 -2.63
N ALA A 89 1.44 2.06 -2.43
CA ALA A 89 2.66 2.12 -3.23
C ALA A 89 2.77 0.84 -4.08
N ALA A 90 2.70 0.98 -5.41
CA ALA A 90 2.82 -0.12 -6.35
C ALA A 90 4.03 0.10 -7.27
N GLY A 91 5.00 -0.82 -7.23
CA GLY A 91 6.21 -0.75 -8.06
C GLY A 91 6.59 -2.13 -8.56
N LYS A 92 7.20 -2.20 -9.76
CA LYS A 92 7.72 -3.44 -10.35
C LYS A 92 8.78 -4.04 -9.45
N GLU A 93 9.70 -3.22 -8.96
CA GLU A 93 10.82 -3.68 -8.16
C GLU A 93 11.17 -2.67 -7.07
N PHE A 94 11.09 -3.11 -5.82
CA PHE A 94 11.68 -2.40 -4.68
C PHE A 94 12.98 -3.06 -4.25
N LYS A 95 13.92 -2.26 -3.75
CA LYS A 95 15.25 -2.72 -3.36
C LYS A 95 15.18 -3.78 -2.27
N GLY A 96 15.93 -4.87 -2.48
CA GLY A 96 16.25 -5.86 -1.45
C GLY A 96 15.23 -6.98 -1.24
N THR A 97 15.25 -7.50 -0.03
CA THR A 97 14.49 -8.65 0.46
C THR A 97 13.10 -8.25 0.98
N GLN A 98 12.34 -9.21 1.49
CA GLN A 98 11.07 -8.92 2.17
C GLN A 98 11.26 -8.01 3.40
N LYS A 99 12.36 -8.18 4.15
CA LYS A 99 12.68 -7.34 5.32
C LYS A 99 12.95 -5.90 4.91
N ASP A 100 13.61 -5.71 3.77
CA ASP A 100 13.88 -4.38 3.23
C ASP A 100 12.57 -3.72 2.76
N LEU A 101 11.64 -4.50 2.18
CA LEU A 101 10.31 -4.01 1.82
C LEU A 101 9.49 -3.55 3.04
N ASP A 102 9.61 -4.26 4.18
CA ASP A 102 9.00 -3.84 5.44
C ASP A 102 9.60 -2.52 5.96
N GLY A 103 10.91 -2.32 5.81
CA GLY A 103 11.59 -1.06 6.11
C GLY A 103 11.11 0.07 5.20
N ILE A 104 11.03 -0.18 3.90
CA ILE A 104 10.52 0.77 2.90
C ILE A 104 9.08 1.19 3.23
N ALA A 105 8.20 0.26 3.63
CA ALA A 105 6.85 0.60 4.05
C ALA A 105 6.84 1.55 5.26
N SER A 106 7.71 1.31 6.25
CA SER A 106 7.85 2.18 7.41
C SER A 106 8.35 3.58 7.04
N ASP A 107 9.33 3.66 6.15
CA ASP A 107 9.90 4.93 5.70
C ASP A 107 8.92 5.73 4.84
N LEU A 108 8.17 5.06 3.96
CA LEU A 108 7.09 5.69 3.20
C LEU A 108 5.97 6.21 4.11
N TYR A 109 5.57 5.43 5.13
CA TYR A 109 4.58 5.88 6.13
C TYR A 109 5.01 7.18 6.82
N LYS A 110 6.26 7.25 7.27
CA LYS A 110 6.85 8.46 7.88
C LYS A 110 6.97 9.62 6.89
N LYS A 111 7.35 9.33 5.64
CA LYS A 111 7.55 10.34 4.57
C LYS A 111 6.23 10.96 4.13
N TRP A 112 5.20 10.15 3.95
CA TRP A 112 3.91 10.57 3.39
C TRP A 112 3.04 11.29 4.42
N LYS A 113 3.20 10.99 5.73
CA LYS A 113 2.51 11.69 6.83
C LYS A 113 0.99 11.78 6.63
N LEU A 114 0.35 10.67 6.26
CA LEU A 114 -1.08 10.60 5.96
C LEU A 114 -1.96 11.06 7.12
N ASP A 115 -1.55 10.73 8.35
CA ASP A 115 -2.26 11.10 9.57
C ASP A 115 -1.31 11.11 10.78
N SER A 116 -0.57 12.20 10.94
CA SER A 116 0.37 12.36 12.05
C SER A 116 -0.27 12.69 13.40
N GLU A 117 -1.54 13.07 13.43
CA GLU A 117 -2.24 13.46 14.66
C GLU A 117 -2.95 12.27 15.29
N CYS A 118 -3.80 11.59 14.51
CA CYS A 118 -4.65 10.53 15.04
C CYS A 118 -4.10 9.12 14.83
N GLU A 119 -3.04 8.97 14.02
CA GLU A 119 -2.42 7.67 13.70
C GLU A 119 -3.43 6.63 13.19
N LYS A 120 -4.51 7.07 12.52
CA LYS A 120 -5.52 6.24 11.87
C LYS A 120 -5.24 6.09 10.39
N SER A 121 -4.02 5.66 10.07
CA SER A 121 -3.63 5.45 8.68
C SER A 121 -2.73 4.24 8.47
N PHE A 122 -2.66 3.77 7.23
CA PHE A 122 -1.68 2.75 6.84
C PHE A 122 -1.16 2.97 5.42
N VAL A 123 0.05 2.49 5.16
CA VAL A 123 0.67 2.39 3.84
C VAL A 123 0.80 0.92 3.48
N LEU A 124 0.29 0.55 2.30
CA LEU A 124 0.48 -0.76 1.68
C LEU A 124 1.46 -0.63 0.53
N VAL A 125 2.56 -1.37 0.59
CA VAL A 125 3.56 -1.48 -0.48
C VAL A 125 3.42 -2.82 -1.16
N ARG A 126 3.38 -2.82 -2.50
CA ARG A 126 3.46 -4.01 -3.34
C ARG A 126 4.64 -3.90 -4.29
N SER A 127 5.51 -4.91 -4.28
CA SER A 127 6.59 -5.10 -5.24
C SER A 127 6.30 -6.28 -6.17
N GLY A 128 6.43 -6.09 -7.48
CA GLY A 128 6.35 -7.17 -8.48
C GLY A 128 5.27 -6.96 -9.53
N THR A 129 5.26 -7.76 -10.60
CA THR A 129 4.28 -7.68 -11.70
C THR A 129 3.13 -8.68 -11.53
N SER A 130 3.41 -9.95 -11.23
CA SER A 130 2.41 -11.00 -11.01
C SER A 130 3.02 -12.22 -10.29
N GLY A 131 2.18 -13.11 -9.74
CA GLY A 131 2.58 -14.43 -9.20
C GLY A 131 3.32 -14.41 -7.86
N ASP A 132 4.45 -13.69 -7.81
CA ASP A 132 5.41 -13.63 -6.70
C ASP A 132 5.48 -12.23 -6.07
N ALA A 133 4.39 -11.49 -6.15
CA ALA A 133 4.33 -10.14 -5.59
C ALA A 133 4.57 -10.18 -4.07
N LYS A 134 5.52 -9.34 -3.62
CA LYS A 134 5.81 -9.14 -2.21
C LYS A 134 4.96 -7.98 -1.70
N TYR A 135 4.53 -8.09 -0.45
CA TYR A 135 3.70 -7.09 0.20
C TYR A 135 4.32 -6.68 1.53
N ALA A 136 4.27 -5.39 1.82
CA ALA A 136 4.61 -4.85 3.13
C ALA A 136 3.55 -3.84 3.55
N VAL A 137 3.34 -3.72 4.86
CA VAL A 137 2.36 -2.80 5.43
C VAL A 137 3.04 -2.07 6.56
N GLU A 138 2.82 -0.77 6.65
CA GLU A 138 3.01 -0.02 7.87
C GLU A 138 1.69 0.62 8.27
N ALA A 139 1.36 0.57 9.56
CA ALA A 139 0.09 1.01 10.07
C ALA A 139 0.27 1.77 11.39
N GLY A 140 -0.50 2.85 11.56
CA GLY A 140 -0.59 3.57 12.81
C GLY A 140 -1.32 2.78 13.90
N LYS A 141 -1.19 3.21 15.14
CA LYS A 141 -1.68 2.43 16.30
C LYS A 141 -3.21 2.43 16.47
N GLU A 142 -3.91 3.39 15.87
CA GLU A 142 -5.36 3.60 16.06
C GLU A 142 -6.22 2.98 14.94
N ILE A 143 -5.60 2.30 13.97
CA ILE A 143 -6.35 1.56 12.95
C ILE A 143 -6.99 0.29 13.56
N PRO A 144 -8.16 -0.16 13.08
CA PRO A 144 -8.91 -1.25 13.71
C PRO A 144 -8.29 -2.65 13.50
N MET A 145 -7.20 -2.76 12.75
CA MET A 145 -6.49 -4.00 12.45
C MET A 145 -4.99 -3.83 12.68
N THR A 146 -4.32 -4.86 13.19
CA THR A 146 -2.86 -4.85 13.33
C THR A 146 -2.17 -5.03 11.98
N LYS A 147 -0.92 -4.54 11.86
CA LYS A 147 -0.03 -4.80 10.71
C LYS A 147 0.00 -6.29 10.33
N ARG A 148 0.09 -7.19 11.32
CA ARG A 148 0.11 -8.64 11.11
C ARG A 148 -1.21 -9.18 10.55
N GLU A 149 -2.35 -8.67 11.01
CA GLU A 149 -3.65 -9.07 10.48
C GLU A 149 -3.81 -8.65 9.02
N ILE A 150 -3.38 -7.44 8.67
CA ILE A 150 -3.40 -6.96 7.27
C ILE A 150 -2.43 -7.80 6.42
N GLN A 151 -1.20 -8.05 6.89
CA GLN A 151 -0.22 -8.85 6.17
C GLN A 151 -0.73 -10.28 5.88
N LYS A 152 -1.50 -10.88 6.79
CA LYS A 152 -2.12 -12.21 6.57
C LYS A 152 -3.17 -12.23 5.45
N LEU A 153 -3.69 -11.07 5.03
CA LEU A 153 -4.67 -11.00 3.93
C LEU A 153 -4.03 -11.29 2.57
N PHE A 154 -2.72 -11.10 2.44
CA PHE A 154 -1.94 -11.43 1.25
C PHE A 154 -1.61 -12.93 1.25
N LYS A 155 -2.24 -13.70 0.35
CA LYS A 155 -1.96 -15.14 0.18
C LYS A 155 -0.71 -15.35 -0.69
N LYS A 156 -0.02 -16.48 -0.51
CA LYS A 156 1.20 -16.89 -1.24
C LYS A 156 1.03 -16.96 -2.77
N LYS A 157 -0.19 -17.19 -3.26
CA LYS A 157 -0.59 -16.93 -4.66
C LYS A 157 -1.46 -15.69 -4.64
N SER A 158 -0.89 -14.56 -5.06
CA SER A 158 -1.61 -13.30 -4.98
C SER A 158 -2.59 -13.18 -6.15
N PRO A 159 -3.85 -12.80 -5.90
CA PRO A 159 -4.70 -12.22 -6.93
C PRO A 159 -4.06 -10.92 -7.46
N SER A 160 -4.65 -10.29 -8.47
CA SER A 160 -4.16 -9.02 -9.01
C SER A 160 -3.96 -7.98 -7.88
N LEU A 161 -3.10 -6.97 -8.12
CA LEU A 161 -2.89 -5.88 -7.16
C LEU A 161 -4.22 -5.24 -6.76
N LEU A 162 -5.11 -5.04 -7.73
CA LEU A 162 -6.46 -4.50 -7.52
C LEU A 162 -7.24 -5.33 -6.50
N GLU A 163 -7.37 -6.64 -6.71
CA GLU A 163 -8.11 -7.53 -5.80
C GLU A 163 -7.52 -7.57 -4.40
N SER A 164 -6.18 -7.58 -4.30
CA SER A 164 -5.48 -7.59 -3.02
C SER A 164 -5.75 -6.32 -2.21
N VAL A 165 -5.72 -5.16 -2.87
CA VAL A 165 -6.00 -3.86 -2.25
C VAL A 165 -7.47 -3.78 -1.83
N LEU A 166 -8.41 -4.16 -2.71
CA LEU A 166 -9.84 -4.12 -2.40
C LEU A 166 -10.19 -5.00 -1.19
N LYS A 167 -9.61 -6.20 -1.12
CA LYS A 167 -9.80 -7.11 0.02
C LYS A 167 -9.29 -6.53 1.34
N VAL A 168 -8.15 -5.85 1.32
CA VAL A 168 -7.61 -5.18 2.52
C VAL A 168 -8.52 -4.05 2.96
N ILE A 169 -8.94 -3.20 2.01
CA ILE A 169 -9.86 -2.09 2.27
C ILE A 169 -11.16 -2.59 2.90
N GLU A 170 -11.78 -3.61 2.31
CA GLU A 170 -13.02 -4.20 2.81
C GLU A 170 -12.85 -4.79 4.23
N ALA A 171 -11.75 -5.49 4.48
CA ALA A 171 -11.47 -6.06 5.79
C ALA A 171 -11.30 -4.99 6.87
N VAL A 172 -10.56 -3.92 6.57
CA VAL A 172 -10.34 -2.80 7.50
C VAL A 172 -11.65 -2.04 7.75
N GLU A 173 -12.43 -1.78 6.71
CA GLU A 173 -13.74 -1.13 6.81
C GLU A 173 -14.70 -1.93 7.69
N LYS A 174 -14.84 -3.23 7.43
CA LYS A 174 -15.67 -4.13 8.24
C LYS A 174 -15.24 -4.13 9.70
N LYS A 175 -13.93 -4.14 9.96
CA LYS A 175 -13.37 -4.10 11.31
C LYS A 175 -13.63 -2.77 12.01
N ALA A 176 -13.61 -1.65 11.28
CA ALA A 176 -13.92 -0.32 11.80
C ALA A 176 -15.38 -0.20 12.26
N GLN A 177 -16.29 -0.92 11.60
CA GLN A 177 -17.73 -0.91 11.88
C GLN A 177 -18.13 -1.86 13.03
N GLU A 178 -17.23 -2.73 13.50
CA GLU A 178 -17.52 -3.59 14.65
C GLU A 178 -17.69 -2.72 15.92
N PRO A 179 -18.75 -2.95 16.72
CA PRO A 179 -18.94 -2.21 17.96
C PRO A 179 -17.77 -2.44 18.91
N LYS A 180 -17.09 -1.35 19.32
CA LYS A 180 -16.00 -1.33 20.30
C LYS A 180 -16.51 -1.86 21.64
N GLY A 181 -16.55 -3.18 21.82
CA GLY A 181 -17.09 -3.83 23.03
C GLY A 181 -17.56 -5.28 22.87
N ALA A 182 -17.81 -5.76 21.65
CA ALA A 182 -18.34 -7.12 21.44
C ALA A 182 -17.42 -8.24 21.99
N LYS A 183 -16.10 -8.02 22.01
CA LYS A 183 -15.14 -8.99 22.59
C LYS A 183 -15.06 -8.96 24.12
N LYS A 184 -15.38 -7.84 24.78
CA LYS A 184 -15.38 -7.76 26.26
C LYS A 184 -16.62 -8.43 26.88
N GLY A 185 -17.78 -8.35 26.22
CA GLY A 185 -19.01 -8.98 26.71
C GLY A 185 -19.05 -10.50 26.56
N LEU A 186 -18.25 -11.09 25.67
CA LEU A 186 -18.18 -12.55 25.52
C LEU A 186 -17.30 -13.18 26.61
N LEU A 187 -16.17 -12.54 26.96
CA LEU A 187 -15.29 -13.02 28.03
C LEU A 187 -15.91 -12.86 29.43
N SER A 188 -16.71 -11.82 29.68
CA SER A 188 -17.41 -11.66 30.96
C SER A 188 -18.60 -12.63 31.14
N LYS A 189 -19.12 -13.21 30.06
CA LYS A 189 -20.21 -14.21 30.10
C LYS A 189 -19.73 -15.66 30.18
N ILE A 190 -18.43 -15.90 29.95
CA ILE A 190 -17.81 -17.23 30.05
C ILE A 190 -17.12 -17.42 31.40
N LEU A 191 -16.81 -16.33 32.10
CA LEU A 191 -16.14 -16.30 33.41
C LEU A 191 -17.06 -15.85 34.56
N GLY A 192 -18.38 -15.81 34.32
CA GLY A 192 -19.40 -15.46 35.31
C GLY A 192 -20.44 -16.55 35.43
#